data_AF-A0A516RAS1-F1
#
_entry.id   AF-A0A516RAS1-F1
#
_cell.length_a   1.000
_cell.length_b   1.000
_cell.length_c   1.000
_cell.angle_alpha   90.00
_cell.angle_beta   90.00
_cell.angle_gamma   90.00
#
_symmetry.space_group_name_H-M   'P 1'
#
loop_
_entity.id
_entity.type
_entity.pdbx_description
1 polymer ?
#
loop_
_entity_poly.entity_id
_entity_poly.type
_entity_poly.pdbx_seq_one_letter_code
_entity_poly.pdbx_strand_id
1 'polypeptide(L)'
;MSSEEITLAAGDAEVSVRPGHGARLGSLKVGGVELLRQGERYGCFPMVPWCGRVRDGRFLSGGHPQQLPLNSPPHAIHGNGRDTAWKTARVSGREAVFTYDLADPWPYSGRVTQIVELTESALTLRMSVETYDDSFPAQAGWHPWFNRRLTDDGEEVRIAFDAAWQERRGDDHLPTGERIDPLPGPWDDCFGMPDGVDVTLTWPGRLEVNVASREEWVVVYDEQEAAVCVEPQSGPPNGLNTLPRLVTPLEPLETSTTWTWRRL
;
A
#
# COMPACT_ATOMS: atom_id res chain seq x y z
N MET A 1 10.92 12.48 19.85
CA MET A 1 11.14 11.92 18.50
C MET A 1 10.51 12.91 17.53
N SER A 2 11.24 13.31 16.48
CA SER A 2 10.77 14.37 15.58
C SER A 2 9.59 13.87 14.73
N SER A 3 8.47 14.59 14.76
CA SER A 3 7.34 14.41 13.84
C SER A 3 7.53 15.18 12.52
N GLU A 4 8.71 15.77 12.33
CA GLU A 4 9.04 16.54 11.14
C GLU A 4 9.05 15.64 9.89
N GLU A 5 8.63 16.25 8.78
CA GLU A 5 8.70 15.63 7.46
C GLU A 5 10.16 15.38 7.08
N ILE A 6 10.41 14.22 6.47
CA ILE A 6 11.73 13.81 5.99
C ILE A 6 11.69 13.80 4.47
N THR A 7 12.63 14.49 3.85
CA THR A 7 12.76 14.54 2.40
C THR A 7 13.98 13.75 1.95
N LEU A 8 13.80 12.84 1.00
CA LEU A 8 14.87 12.16 0.28
C LEU A 8 14.94 12.72 -1.14
N ALA A 9 16.15 12.85 -1.68
CA ALA A 9 16.36 13.40 -3.03
C ALA A 9 17.43 12.62 -3.79
N ALA A 10 17.17 12.36 -5.07
CA ALA A 10 18.10 11.74 -5.99
C ALA A 10 17.88 12.30 -7.40
N GLY A 11 18.86 13.05 -7.92
CA GLY A 11 18.73 13.70 -9.23
C GLY A 11 17.60 14.73 -9.21
N ASP A 12 16.62 14.55 -10.09
CA ASP A 12 15.41 15.36 -10.18
C ASP A 12 14.18 14.73 -9.49
N ALA A 13 14.38 13.63 -8.75
CA ALA A 13 13.36 12.98 -7.96
C ALA A 13 13.44 13.38 -6.48
N GLU A 14 12.29 13.62 -5.87
CA GLU A 14 12.13 13.96 -4.46
C GLU A 14 10.94 13.19 -3.87
N VAL A 15 11.10 12.60 -2.69
CA VAL A 15 9.99 12.00 -1.94
C VAL A 15 9.98 12.57 -0.52
N SER A 16 8.81 12.98 -0.05
CA SER A 16 8.61 13.38 1.34
C SER A 16 7.92 12.25 2.11
N VAL A 17 8.37 12.00 3.34
CA VAL A 17 7.82 10.99 4.25
C VAL A 17 7.41 11.67 5.55
N ARG A 18 6.23 11.33 6.08
CA ARG A 18 5.66 11.93 7.29
C ARG A 18 5.60 10.91 8.43
N PRO A 19 6.64 10.82 9.29
CA PRO A 19 6.69 9.83 10.38
C PRO A 19 5.53 9.99 11.36
N GLY A 20 5.12 11.23 11.65
CA GLY A 20 3.98 11.53 12.52
C GLY A 20 2.61 11.09 11.97
N HIS A 21 2.54 10.64 10.72
CA HIS A 21 1.29 10.26 10.03
C HIS A 21 1.42 8.88 9.36
N GLY A 22 1.89 7.90 10.12
CA GLY A 22 2.00 6.52 9.65
C GLY A 22 3.18 6.25 8.73
N ALA A 23 4.23 7.09 8.78
CA ALA A 23 5.31 7.08 7.79
C ALA A 23 4.81 7.09 6.33
N ARG A 24 3.66 7.74 6.09
CA ARG A 24 3.12 7.91 4.73
C ARG A 24 4.10 8.70 3.86
N LEU A 25 4.11 8.41 2.57
CA LEU A 25 4.69 9.32 1.59
C LEU A 25 3.73 10.51 1.44
N GLY A 26 4.20 11.71 1.74
CA GLY A 26 3.42 12.94 1.60
C GLY A 26 3.43 13.46 0.16
N SER A 27 4.53 13.27 -0.54
CA SER A 27 4.79 13.77 -1.90
C SER A 27 5.76 12.83 -2.61
N LEU A 28 5.60 12.69 -3.93
CA LEU A 28 6.61 12.11 -4.83
C LEU A 28 6.67 12.99 -6.09
N LYS A 29 7.78 13.69 -6.26
CA LYS A 29 8.02 14.55 -7.41
C LYS A 29 9.10 13.97 -8.31
N VAL A 30 8.87 14.03 -9.62
CA VAL A 30 9.87 13.69 -10.65
C VAL A 30 9.95 14.84 -11.63
N GLY A 31 11.13 15.47 -11.75
CA GLY A 31 11.30 16.67 -12.58
C GLY A 31 10.40 17.84 -12.15
N GLY A 32 10.10 17.93 -10.85
CA GLY A 32 9.19 18.93 -10.29
C GLY A 32 7.69 18.63 -10.48
N VAL A 33 7.32 17.54 -11.13
CA VAL A 33 5.92 17.11 -11.31
C VAL A 33 5.48 16.24 -10.15
N GLU A 34 4.42 16.64 -9.44
CA GLU A 34 3.86 15.89 -8.31
C GLU A 34 3.00 14.71 -8.80
N LEU A 35 3.42 13.49 -8.43
CA LEU A 35 2.75 12.26 -8.83
C LEU A 35 1.66 11.85 -7.84
N LEU A 36 1.84 12.14 -6.57
CA LEU A 36 0.89 11.76 -5.53
C LEU A 36 -0.08 12.89 -5.25
N ARG A 37 -1.36 12.54 -5.13
CA ARG A 37 -2.41 13.47 -4.73
C ARG A 37 -2.03 14.14 -3.43
N GLN A 38 -2.33 15.44 -3.35
CA GLN A 38 -2.18 16.30 -2.18
C GLN A 38 -3.57 16.63 -1.58
N GLY A 39 -3.64 17.05 -0.31
CA GLY A 39 -4.89 17.46 0.33
C GLY A 39 -5.60 16.33 1.10
N GLU A 40 -6.90 16.14 0.90
CA GLU A 40 -7.63 15.02 1.50
C GLU A 40 -7.41 13.72 0.72
N ARG A 41 -7.33 12.57 1.40
CA ARG A 41 -7.05 11.24 0.79
C ARG A 41 -5.87 11.32 -0.18
N TYR A 42 -4.69 11.52 0.40
CA TYR A 42 -3.49 11.97 -0.28
C TYR A 42 -2.31 11.04 -0.01
N GLY A 43 -1.28 11.18 -0.84
CA GLY A 43 0.01 10.52 -0.64
C GLY A 43 -0.05 9.01 -0.83
N CYS A 44 0.80 8.30 -0.12
CA CYS A 44 0.80 6.84 -0.07
C CYS A 44 0.99 6.39 1.38
N PHE A 45 -0.03 5.76 1.97
CA PHE A 45 0.06 5.25 3.35
C PHE A 45 0.29 3.75 3.39
N PRO A 46 1.02 3.23 4.39
CA PRO A 46 1.14 1.79 4.61
C PRO A 46 -0.18 1.21 5.13
N MET A 47 -0.55 0.04 4.61
CA MET A 47 -1.66 -0.77 5.09
C MET A 47 -1.10 -1.95 5.89
N VAL A 48 -1.15 -1.86 7.23
CA VAL A 48 -0.54 -2.85 8.13
C VAL A 48 -1.15 -2.75 9.54
N PRO A 49 -1.43 -3.87 10.24
CA PRO A 49 -1.15 -5.26 9.90
C PRO A 49 -2.24 -5.96 9.06
N TRP A 50 -3.14 -5.21 8.42
CA TRP A 50 -4.04 -5.76 7.40
C TRP A 50 -4.24 -4.78 6.23
N CYS A 51 -4.57 -5.32 5.06
CA CYS A 51 -4.83 -4.56 3.84
C CYS A 51 -6.30 -4.65 3.44
N GLY A 52 -6.80 -3.58 2.80
CA GLY A 52 -8.21 -3.49 2.45
C GLY A 52 -9.15 -3.73 3.64
N ARG A 53 -10.31 -4.31 3.36
CA ARG A 53 -11.36 -4.60 4.36
C ARG A 53 -11.10 -5.91 5.09
N VAL A 54 -11.50 -6.00 6.35
CA VAL A 54 -11.66 -7.26 7.11
C VAL A 54 -13.14 -7.40 7.45
N ARG A 55 -13.73 -8.53 7.05
CA ARG A 55 -15.15 -8.83 7.22
C ARG A 55 -15.54 -8.69 8.69
N ASP A 56 -16.53 -7.84 8.95
CA ASP A 56 -17.04 -7.49 10.28
C ASP A 56 -15.97 -7.08 11.32
N GLY A 57 -14.77 -6.70 10.86
CA GLY A 57 -13.61 -6.52 11.72
C GLY A 57 -13.19 -7.78 12.49
N ARG A 58 -13.58 -8.98 12.04
CA ARG A 58 -13.35 -10.24 12.75
C ARG A 58 -12.35 -11.10 12.02
N PHE A 59 -11.46 -11.72 12.78
CA PHE A 59 -10.57 -12.76 12.27
C PHE A 59 -10.24 -13.79 13.35
N LEU A 60 -9.66 -14.92 12.94
CA LEU A 60 -9.16 -15.94 13.84
C LEU A 60 -7.64 -15.87 13.94
N SER A 61 -7.11 -16.01 15.15
CA SER A 61 -5.68 -16.19 15.38
C SER A 61 -5.46 -17.27 16.42
N GLY A 62 -4.73 -18.33 16.06
CA GLY A 62 -4.65 -19.55 16.86
C GLY A 62 -6.01 -20.20 17.15
N GLY A 63 -7.03 -19.94 16.31
CA GLY A 63 -8.41 -20.37 16.54
C GLY A 63 -9.22 -19.49 17.51
N HIS A 64 -8.61 -18.46 18.10
CA HIS A 64 -9.30 -17.50 18.96
C HIS A 64 -9.89 -16.34 18.14
N PRO A 65 -11.18 -15.99 18.35
CA PRO A 65 -11.79 -14.86 17.66
C PRO A 65 -11.23 -13.53 18.17
N GLN A 66 -10.89 -12.67 17.23
CA GLN A 66 -10.41 -11.30 17.45
C GLN A 66 -11.41 -10.31 16.86
N GLN A 67 -11.52 -9.12 17.46
CA GLN A 67 -12.37 -8.03 16.99
C GLN A 67 -11.57 -6.74 16.85
N LEU A 68 -11.48 -6.25 15.62
CA LEU A 68 -10.89 -4.98 15.24
C LEU A 68 -11.94 -3.84 15.33
N PRO A 69 -11.51 -2.58 15.51
CA PRO A 69 -12.39 -1.43 15.39
C PRO A 69 -12.98 -1.32 13.99
N LEU A 70 -14.27 -1.00 13.94
CA LEU A 70 -15.01 -0.82 12.68
C LEU A 70 -14.86 0.62 12.20
N ASN A 71 -13.67 0.97 11.69
CA ASN A 71 -13.40 2.30 11.13
C ASN A 71 -14.03 2.49 9.72
N SER A 72 -14.61 1.45 9.14
CA SER A 72 -15.45 1.52 7.93
C SER A 72 -16.64 0.56 8.05
N PRO A 73 -17.62 0.86 8.94
CA PRO A 73 -18.70 -0.07 9.28
C PRO A 73 -19.44 -0.60 8.03
N PRO A 74 -19.76 -1.91 7.99
CA PRO A 74 -19.63 -2.89 9.08
C PRO A 74 -18.22 -3.50 9.22
N HIS A 75 -17.24 -3.07 8.44
CA HIS A 75 -15.91 -3.69 8.35
C HIS A 75 -14.82 -2.87 9.07
N ALA A 76 -13.66 -3.50 9.29
CA ALA A 76 -12.42 -2.78 9.56
C ALA A 76 -11.65 -2.58 8.25
N ILE A 77 -10.83 -1.53 8.12
CA ILE A 77 -10.12 -1.25 6.88
C ILE A 77 -8.70 -0.67 7.10
N HIS A 78 -7.73 -1.14 6.30
CA HIS A 78 -6.38 -0.58 6.08
C HIS A 78 -5.38 -0.55 7.25
N GLY A 79 -5.58 -1.34 8.29
CA GLY A 79 -4.61 -1.36 9.38
C GLY A 79 -4.58 -0.09 10.23
N ASN A 80 -3.82 -0.15 11.33
CA ASN A 80 -3.61 1.00 12.20
C ASN A 80 -2.29 1.73 11.92
N GLY A 81 -1.39 1.12 11.13
CA GLY A 81 -0.09 1.69 10.81
C GLY A 81 -0.19 3.10 10.22
N ARG A 82 -1.18 3.37 9.37
CA ARG A 82 -1.43 4.68 8.76
C ARG A 82 -1.83 5.79 9.74
N ASP A 83 -2.41 5.41 10.89
CA ASP A 83 -3.01 6.32 11.89
C ASP A 83 -2.11 6.45 13.14
N THR A 84 -0.89 5.89 13.09
CA THR A 84 0.07 5.86 14.21
C THR A 84 1.30 6.69 13.88
N ALA A 85 1.93 7.32 14.87
CA ALA A 85 3.23 7.96 14.68
C ALA A 85 4.35 6.90 14.69
N TRP A 86 5.17 6.89 13.64
CA TRP A 86 6.31 5.99 13.52
C TRP A 86 7.58 6.68 14.02
N LYS A 87 8.48 5.89 14.59
CA LYS A 87 9.82 6.33 14.97
C LYS A 87 10.74 6.30 13.77
N THR A 88 11.42 7.41 13.50
CA THR A 88 12.56 7.45 12.59
C THR A 88 13.74 6.70 13.21
N ALA A 89 14.17 5.60 12.59
CA ALA A 89 15.28 4.77 13.03
C ALA A 89 16.61 5.17 12.37
N ARG A 90 16.58 5.49 11.06
CA ARG A 90 17.74 5.91 10.28
C ARG A 90 17.32 6.82 9.13
N VAL A 91 18.15 7.79 8.79
CA VAL A 91 17.96 8.65 7.61
C VAL A 91 19.32 8.90 6.96
N SER A 92 19.33 8.87 5.63
CA SER A 92 20.39 9.35 4.76
C SER A 92 19.78 10.24 3.67
N GLY A 93 20.57 10.75 2.73
CA GLY A 93 20.03 11.58 1.64
C GLY A 93 19.07 10.85 0.68
N ARG A 94 19.15 9.51 0.62
CA ARG A 94 18.43 8.67 -0.36
C ARG A 94 17.65 7.52 0.26
N GLU A 95 17.72 7.36 1.58
CA GLU A 95 17.06 6.26 2.27
C GLU A 95 16.62 6.70 3.67
N ALA A 96 15.42 6.30 4.09
CA ALA A 96 14.96 6.45 5.45
C ALA A 96 14.30 5.15 5.95
N VAL A 97 14.50 4.86 7.24
CA VAL A 97 13.97 3.68 7.94
C VAL A 97 13.09 4.15 9.08
N PHE A 98 11.88 3.61 9.14
CA PHE A 98 10.87 3.91 10.13
C PHE A 98 10.42 2.63 10.83
N THR A 99 10.15 2.72 12.11
CA THR A 99 9.66 1.59 12.92
C THR A 99 8.44 2.03 13.72
N TYR A 100 7.43 1.18 13.85
CA TYR A 100 6.43 1.29 14.90
C TYR A 100 6.25 -0.06 15.58
N ASP A 101 6.03 -0.05 16.90
CA ASP A 101 5.70 -1.26 17.62
C ASP A 101 4.19 -1.48 17.56
N LEU A 102 3.77 -2.70 17.22
CA LEU A 102 2.37 -3.09 17.21
C LEU A 102 1.78 -2.95 18.62
N ALA A 103 0.60 -2.35 18.68
CA ALA A 103 -0.10 -2.04 19.92
C ALA A 103 -1.62 -2.03 19.68
N ASP A 104 -2.37 -1.84 20.75
CA ASP A 104 -3.82 -1.66 20.71
C ASP A 104 -4.22 -0.67 19.59
N PRO A 105 -5.23 -0.97 18.77
CA PRO A 105 -6.19 -2.07 18.91
C PRO A 105 -5.78 -3.39 18.23
N TRP A 106 -4.52 -3.53 17.79
CA TRP A 106 -4.01 -4.84 17.38
C TRP A 106 -3.67 -5.68 18.63
N PRO A 107 -4.15 -6.93 18.73
CA PRO A 107 -4.05 -7.70 19.98
C PRO A 107 -2.67 -8.32 20.24
N TYR A 108 -1.73 -8.21 19.30
CA TYR A 108 -0.41 -8.84 19.38
C TYR A 108 0.73 -7.82 19.47
N SER A 109 1.78 -8.19 20.18
CA SER A 109 3.04 -7.45 20.26
C SER A 109 3.93 -7.77 19.06
N GLY A 110 4.67 -6.78 18.59
CA GLY A 110 5.60 -6.95 17.48
C GLY A 110 6.12 -5.62 16.97
N ARG A 111 6.82 -5.66 15.85
CA ARG A 111 7.37 -4.48 15.18
C ARG A 111 7.01 -4.50 13.72
N VAL A 112 6.72 -3.31 13.21
CA VAL A 112 6.73 -3.06 11.77
C VAL A 112 7.86 -2.13 11.44
N THR A 113 8.61 -2.48 10.41
CA THR A 113 9.68 -1.66 9.84
C THR A 113 9.30 -1.29 8.41
N GLN A 114 9.43 -0.01 8.04
CA GLN A 114 9.30 0.47 6.67
C GLN A 114 10.60 1.12 6.23
N ILE A 115 11.10 0.74 5.06
CA ILE A 115 12.26 1.33 4.41
C ILE A 115 11.78 2.03 3.14
N VAL A 116 12.18 3.30 3.00
CA VAL A 116 11.94 4.12 1.81
C VAL A 116 13.29 4.39 1.18
N GLU A 117 13.51 3.94 -0.05
CA GLU A 117 14.75 4.11 -0.79
C GLU A 117 14.47 4.80 -2.12
N LEU A 118 15.20 5.89 -2.41
CA LEU A 118 15.05 6.69 -3.60
C LEU A 118 16.34 6.68 -4.44
N THR A 119 16.17 6.39 -5.72
CA THR A 119 17.18 6.59 -6.76
C THR A 119 16.67 7.60 -7.78
N GLU A 120 17.50 7.95 -8.77
CA GLU A 120 17.15 8.92 -9.80
C GLU A 120 15.99 8.46 -10.71
N SER A 121 15.72 7.15 -10.77
CA SER A 121 14.71 6.56 -11.66
C SER A 121 13.74 5.59 -10.96
N ALA A 122 13.87 5.41 -9.65
CA ALA A 122 13.04 4.47 -8.91
C ALA A 122 12.86 4.84 -7.43
N LEU A 123 11.66 4.57 -6.91
CA LEU A 123 11.33 4.55 -5.50
C LEU A 123 11.09 3.09 -5.09
N THR A 124 11.79 2.59 -4.09
CA THR A 124 11.54 1.26 -3.52
C THR A 124 11.05 1.39 -2.08
N LEU A 125 9.92 0.76 -1.80
CA LEU A 125 9.34 0.64 -0.48
C LEU A 125 9.46 -0.82 -0.03
N ARG A 126 9.91 -1.03 1.21
CA ARG A 126 9.97 -2.36 1.83
C ARG A 126 9.30 -2.29 3.19
N MET A 127 8.55 -3.34 3.54
CA MET A 127 7.91 -3.47 4.84
C MET A 127 8.20 -4.85 5.41
N SER A 128 8.50 -4.88 6.71
CA SER A 128 8.62 -6.11 7.50
C SER A 128 7.70 -6.02 8.70
N VAL A 129 7.00 -7.11 9.03
CA VAL A 129 6.22 -7.30 10.25
C VAL A 129 6.81 -8.48 11.01
N GLU A 130 7.26 -8.19 12.22
CA GLU A 130 7.89 -9.13 13.15
C GLU A 130 6.99 -9.28 14.38
N THR A 131 6.94 -10.48 14.94
CA THR A 131 6.33 -10.71 16.26
C THR A 131 7.42 -10.80 17.33
N TYR A 132 7.11 -10.36 18.55
CA TYR A 132 7.99 -10.56 19.70
C TYR A 132 7.71 -11.86 20.44
N ASP A 133 6.47 -12.35 20.38
CA ASP A 133 5.99 -13.49 21.16
C ASP A 133 5.15 -14.43 20.27
N ASP A 134 3.83 -14.30 20.33
CA ASP A 134 2.88 -15.18 19.65
C ASP A 134 2.87 -14.96 18.14
N SER A 135 2.67 -16.06 17.40
CA SER A 135 2.44 -15.96 15.95
C SER A 135 1.03 -15.44 15.67
N PHE A 136 0.89 -14.58 14.66
CA PHE A 136 -0.39 -14.01 14.26
C PHE A 136 -0.49 -13.84 12.74
N PRO A 137 -1.70 -13.87 12.14
CA PRO A 137 -1.85 -13.55 10.73
C PRO A 137 -1.63 -12.05 10.50
N ALA A 138 -0.91 -11.69 9.46
CA ALA A 138 -0.72 -10.30 9.04
C ALA A 138 -0.75 -10.17 7.52
N GLN A 139 -1.10 -8.97 7.07
CA GLN A 139 -0.92 -8.53 5.69
C GLN A 139 -0.29 -7.13 5.69
N ALA A 140 0.49 -6.85 4.65
CA ALA A 140 1.17 -5.58 4.46
C ALA A 140 1.08 -5.14 2.99
N GLY A 141 0.99 -3.84 2.78
CA GLY A 141 0.90 -3.24 1.45
C GLY A 141 0.90 -1.72 1.51
N TRP A 142 0.69 -1.09 0.37
CA TRP A 142 0.70 0.37 0.23
C TRP A 142 -0.51 0.86 -0.55
N HIS A 143 -1.00 2.02 -0.16
CA HIS A 143 -2.16 2.64 -0.81
C HIS A 143 -1.79 4.00 -1.41
N PRO A 144 -1.17 4.03 -2.61
CA PRO A 144 -0.84 5.27 -3.28
C PRO A 144 -2.05 5.90 -3.94
N TRP A 145 -2.21 7.20 -3.74
CA TRP A 145 -3.15 8.03 -4.48
C TRP A 145 -2.36 8.76 -5.56
N PHE A 146 -2.31 8.22 -6.77
CA PHE A 146 -1.70 8.91 -7.91
C PHE A 146 -2.65 9.95 -8.49
N ASN A 147 -2.14 11.12 -8.88
CA ASN A 147 -2.93 12.16 -9.52
C ASN A 147 -3.52 11.66 -10.84
N ARG A 148 -4.83 11.85 -11.06
CA ARG A 148 -5.46 11.47 -12.34
C ARG A 148 -4.90 12.27 -13.51
N ARG A 149 -4.57 13.54 -13.29
CA ARG A 149 -3.87 14.43 -14.26
C ARG A 149 -2.67 15.06 -13.56
N LEU A 150 -1.53 15.16 -14.26
CA LEU A 150 -0.33 15.81 -13.71
C LEU A 150 -0.32 17.33 -13.89
N THR A 151 -1.15 17.86 -14.79
CA THR A 151 -1.42 19.29 -14.98
C THR A 151 -2.88 19.51 -15.34
N ASP A 152 -3.37 20.74 -15.13
CA ASP A 152 -4.77 21.11 -15.41
C ASP A 152 -5.16 20.89 -16.89
N ASP A 153 -4.21 21.04 -17.80
CA ASP A 153 -4.36 20.85 -19.25
C ASP A 153 -3.92 19.47 -19.76
N GLY A 154 -3.37 18.62 -18.88
CA GLY A 154 -2.84 17.30 -19.23
C GLY A 154 -3.92 16.23 -19.41
N GLU A 155 -3.66 15.22 -20.23
CA GLU A 155 -4.53 14.04 -20.33
C GLU A 155 -4.59 13.23 -19.03
N GLU A 156 -5.68 12.48 -18.85
CA GLU A 156 -5.82 11.55 -17.74
C GLU A 156 -4.85 10.37 -17.86
N VAL A 157 -4.45 9.86 -16.71
CA VAL A 157 -3.64 8.64 -16.60
C VAL A 157 -4.36 7.47 -17.25
N ARG A 158 -3.60 6.66 -17.97
CA ARG A 158 -4.02 5.36 -18.50
C ARG A 158 -3.38 4.27 -17.64
N ILE A 159 -4.18 3.34 -17.16
CA ILE A 159 -3.73 2.19 -16.36
C ILE A 159 -3.68 0.98 -17.28
N ALA A 160 -2.53 0.30 -17.33
CA ALA A 160 -2.33 -0.89 -18.14
C ALA A 160 -1.67 -1.99 -17.30
N PHE A 161 -2.26 -3.18 -17.32
CA PHE A 161 -1.77 -4.37 -16.63
C PHE A 161 -2.41 -5.62 -17.23
N ASP A 162 -1.80 -6.77 -16.99
CA ASP A 162 -2.31 -8.08 -17.39
C ASP A 162 -2.51 -8.94 -16.14
N ALA A 163 -3.76 -9.03 -15.69
CA ALA A 163 -4.13 -9.81 -14.52
C ALA A 163 -4.60 -11.21 -14.93
N ALA A 164 -4.12 -12.24 -14.23
CA ALA A 164 -4.55 -13.61 -14.48
C ALA A 164 -6.01 -13.85 -14.05
N TRP A 165 -6.49 -13.12 -13.04
CA TRP A 165 -7.90 -13.07 -12.67
C TRP A 165 -8.27 -11.78 -11.93
N GLN A 166 -9.56 -11.50 -11.87
CA GLN A 166 -10.18 -10.56 -10.94
C GLN A 166 -10.94 -11.35 -9.86
N GLU A 167 -10.84 -10.94 -8.61
CA GLU A 167 -11.72 -11.43 -7.55
C GLU A 167 -13.12 -10.84 -7.75
N ARG A 168 -14.14 -11.69 -7.87
CA ARG A 168 -15.53 -11.20 -7.93
C ARG A 168 -15.84 -10.47 -6.62
N ARG A 169 -16.02 -9.16 -6.71
CA ARG A 169 -16.47 -8.29 -5.62
C ARG A 169 -17.94 -8.57 -5.28
N GLY A 170 -18.20 -8.82 -4.00
CA GLY A 170 -19.55 -8.91 -3.45
C GLY A 170 -20.16 -7.54 -3.15
N ASP A 171 -21.45 -7.52 -2.81
CA ASP A 171 -22.19 -6.28 -2.47
C ASP A 171 -21.63 -5.58 -1.22
N ASP A 172 -20.83 -6.28 -0.42
CA ASP A 172 -20.12 -5.79 0.75
C ASP A 172 -18.71 -5.24 0.42
N HIS A 173 -18.38 -5.12 -0.86
CA HIS A 173 -17.06 -4.73 -1.37
C HIS A 173 -15.91 -5.64 -0.91
N LEU A 174 -16.22 -6.90 -0.61
CA LEU A 174 -15.23 -7.94 -0.32
C LEU A 174 -15.17 -8.98 -1.45
N PRO A 175 -14.01 -9.61 -1.69
CA PRO A 175 -13.93 -10.80 -2.54
C PRO A 175 -14.90 -11.89 -2.07
N THR A 176 -15.66 -12.44 -3.01
CA THR A 176 -16.51 -13.62 -2.79
C THR A 176 -15.70 -14.93 -2.75
N GLY A 177 -14.45 -14.90 -3.22
CA GLY A 177 -13.59 -16.07 -3.43
C GLY A 177 -13.74 -16.71 -4.81
N GLU A 178 -14.66 -16.21 -5.65
CA GLU A 178 -14.76 -16.61 -7.05
C GLU A 178 -13.81 -15.76 -7.92
N ARG A 179 -12.98 -16.45 -8.70
CA ARG A 179 -12.08 -15.83 -9.69
C ARG A 179 -12.78 -15.73 -11.03
N ILE A 180 -12.77 -14.55 -11.62
CA ILE A 180 -13.39 -14.25 -12.92
C ILE A 180 -12.37 -13.62 -13.88
N ASP A 181 -12.69 -13.62 -15.18
CA ASP A 181 -11.92 -12.85 -16.15
C ASP A 181 -11.99 -11.36 -15.80
N PRO A 182 -10.88 -10.60 -15.92
CA PRO A 182 -10.87 -9.17 -15.67
C PRO A 182 -11.92 -8.42 -16.50
N LEU A 183 -12.71 -7.58 -15.83
CA LEU A 183 -13.73 -6.76 -16.47
C LEU A 183 -13.18 -5.36 -16.79
N PRO A 184 -13.74 -4.66 -17.79
CA PRO A 184 -13.43 -3.24 -18.01
C PRO A 184 -13.80 -2.38 -16.79
N GLY A 185 -13.04 -1.31 -16.57
CA GLY A 185 -13.28 -0.37 -15.48
C GLY A 185 -14.55 0.49 -15.62
N PRO A 186 -14.82 1.38 -14.66
CA PRO A 186 -13.95 1.68 -13.52
C PRO A 186 -13.88 0.52 -12.51
N TRP A 187 -12.78 0.49 -11.77
CA TRP A 187 -12.40 -0.54 -10.82
C TRP A 187 -12.42 -0.02 -9.38
N ASP A 188 -12.86 -0.90 -8.48
CA ASP A 188 -12.61 -0.91 -7.03
C ASP A 188 -12.35 -2.39 -6.68
N ASP A 189 -11.38 -2.98 -7.37
CA ASP A 189 -11.32 -4.42 -7.58
C ASP A 189 -9.94 -4.97 -7.25
N CYS A 190 -9.92 -6.20 -6.74
CA CYS A 190 -8.71 -6.95 -6.46
C CYS A 190 -8.41 -7.89 -7.62
N PHE A 191 -7.16 -7.89 -8.06
CA PHE A 191 -6.66 -8.70 -9.16
C PHE A 191 -5.51 -9.58 -8.69
N GLY A 192 -5.39 -10.75 -9.31
CA GLY A 192 -4.31 -11.70 -9.09
C GLY A 192 -3.30 -11.71 -10.23
N MET A 193 -2.02 -11.66 -9.88
CA MET A 193 -0.87 -11.66 -10.79
C MET A 193 0.19 -12.65 -10.28
N PRO A 194 0.13 -13.94 -10.68
CA PRO A 194 1.02 -15.00 -10.18
C PRO A 194 2.52 -14.73 -10.36
N ASP A 195 2.88 -13.99 -11.40
CA ASP A 195 4.27 -13.66 -11.69
C ASP A 195 4.75 -12.39 -10.96
N GLY A 196 3.89 -11.80 -10.12
CA GLY A 196 4.10 -10.55 -9.40
C GLY A 196 3.28 -9.40 -9.96
N VAL A 197 2.96 -8.41 -9.12
CA VAL A 197 2.31 -7.17 -9.55
C VAL A 197 3.19 -6.46 -10.59
N ASP A 198 2.59 -6.12 -11.73
CA ASP A 198 3.19 -5.28 -12.77
C ASP A 198 2.10 -4.38 -13.40
N VAL A 199 2.03 -3.13 -12.95
CA VAL A 199 1.01 -2.17 -13.38
C VAL A 199 1.67 -0.88 -13.88
N THR A 200 1.33 -0.49 -15.10
CA THR A 200 1.86 0.72 -15.72
C THR A 200 0.83 1.84 -15.72
N LEU A 201 1.21 2.99 -15.17
CA LEU A 201 0.49 4.25 -15.19
C LEU A 201 1.13 5.17 -16.23
N THR A 202 0.38 5.55 -17.25
CA THR A 202 0.86 6.43 -18.32
C THR A 202 0.09 7.74 -18.33
N TRP A 203 0.78 8.86 -18.09
CA TRP A 203 0.28 10.20 -18.40
C TRP A 203 0.80 10.63 -19.77
N PRO A 204 -0.05 10.61 -20.81
CA PRO A 204 0.39 10.79 -22.21
C PRO A 204 1.23 12.04 -22.43
N GLY A 205 2.38 11.86 -23.10
CA GLY A 205 3.31 12.94 -23.43
C GLY A 205 4.02 13.58 -22.23
N ARG A 206 3.96 12.97 -21.04
CA ARG A 206 4.58 13.50 -19.82
C ARG A 206 5.44 12.46 -19.11
N LEU A 207 4.82 11.42 -18.59
CA LEU A 207 5.48 10.47 -17.70
C LEU A 207 4.81 9.10 -17.76
N GLU A 208 5.62 8.06 -17.64
CA GLU A 208 5.18 6.70 -17.38
C GLU A 208 5.80 6.24 -16.07
N VAL A 209 4.98 5.63 -15.21
CA VAL A 209 5.38 5.01 -13.95
C VAL A 209 4.97 3.55 -13.98
N ASN A 210 5.89 2.65 -13.70
CA ASN A 210 5.62 1.23 -13.54
C ASN A 210 5.69 0.87 -12.05
N VAL A 211 4.61 0.31 -11.51
CA VAL A 211 4.49 -0.17 -10.13
C VAL A 211 4.64 -1.69 -10.15
N ALA A 212 5.77 -2.17 -9.64
CA ALA A 212 6.11 -3.58 -9.60
C ALA A 212 6.21 -4.12 -8.16
N SER A 213 5.87 -5.39 -7.95
CA SER A 213 6.05 -6.11 -6.69
C SER A 213 6.17 -7.61 -6.93
N ARG A 214 6.79 -8.32 -5.99
CA ARG A 214 6.75 -9.79 -5.95
C ARG A 214 5.45 -10.33 -5.35
N GLU A 215 4.64 -9.47 -4.74
CA GLU A 215 3.33 -9.89 -4.27
C GLU A 215 2.43 -10.23 -5.46
N GLU A 216 1.47 -11.12 -5.24
CA GLU A 216 0.59 -11.61 -6.30
C GLU A 216 -0.76 -10.87 -6.34
N TRP A 217 -0.96 -9.89 -5.44
CA TRP A 217 -2.25 -9.24 -5.24
C TRP A 217 -2.12 -7.73 -5.39
N VAL A 218 -2.98 -7.16 -6.24
CA VAL A 218 -3.11 -5.71 -6.40
C VAL A 218 -4.59 -5.31 -6.31
N VAL A 219 -4.88 -4.23 -5.60
CA VAL A 219 -6.16 -3.52 -5.76
C VAL A 219 -5.95 -2.34 -6.69
N VAL A 220 -6.79 -2.22 -7.70
CA VAL A 220 -6.84 -1.04 -8.58
C VAL A 220 -8.13 -0.31 -8.31
N TYR A 221 -8.01 0.97 -7.99
CA TYR A 221 -9.14 1.84 -7.71
C TYR A 221 -9.09 3.10 -8.58
N ASP A 222 -10.04 3.27 -9.48
CA ASP A 222 -10.09 4.41 -10.41
C ASP A 222 -11.49 5.05 -10.53
N GLU A 223 -12.32 4.95 -9.50
CA GLU A 223 -13.61 5.66 -9.47
C GLU A 223 -13.49 7.14 -9.06
N GLN A 224 -12.39 7.56 -8.42
CA GLN A 224 -12.23 8.94 -7.95
C GLN A 224 -11.81 9.90 -9.06
N GLU A 225 -12.56 10.98 -9.26
CA GLU A 225 -12.27 12.01 -10.25
C GLU A 225 -10.83 12.56 -10.18
N ALA A 226 -10.30 12.76 -8.97
CA ALA A 226 -9.00 13.40 -8.80
C ALA A 226 -7.80 12.42 -8.82
N ALA A 227 -8.01 11.11 -8.67
CA ALA A 227 -6.92 10.17 -8.45
C ALA A 227 -7.23 8.72 -8.87
N VAL A 228 -6.17 7.93 -8.96
CA VAL A 228 -6.22 6.47 -9.12
C VAL A 228 -5.29 5.82 -8.10
N CYS A 229 -5.59 4.59 -7.70
CA CYS A 229 -4.76 3.79 -6.81
C CYS A 229 -4.33 2.50 -7.48
N VAL A 230 -3.08 2.11 -7.20
CA VAL A 230 -2.51 0.82 -7.54
C VAL A 230 -1.87 0.30 -6.27
N GLU A 231 -2.48 -0.70 -5.65
CA GLU A 231 -2.18 -1.11 -4.27
C GLU A 231 -1.60 -2.52 -4.22
N PRO A 232 -0.27 -2.69 -4.40
CA PRO A 232 0.39 -3.96 -4.13
C PRO A 232 0.22 -4.32 -2.64
N GLN A 233 -0.24 -5.55 -2.39
CA GLN A 233 -0.52 -6.04 -1.04
C GLN A 233 -0.20 -7.52 -0.94
N SER A 234 0.20 -7.97 0.25
CA SER A 234 0.68 -9.34 0.48
C SER A 234 -0.43 -10.40 0.55
N GLY A 235 -1.64 -10.06 0.12
CA GLY A 235 -2.82 -10.92 0.09
C GLY A 235 -4.07 -10.11 -0.26
N PRO A 236 -5.21 -10.77 -0.54
CA PRO A 236 -6.45 -10.09 -0.94
C PRO A 236 -7.08 -9.34 0.24
N PRO A 237 -8.06 -8.44 -0.01
CA PRO A 237 -8.93 -7.94 1.04
C PRO A 237 -9.57 -9.11 1.79
N ASN A 238 -9.68 -8.98 3.11
CA ASN A 238 -10.11 -10.01 4.05
C ASN A 238 -9.17 -11.24 4.10
N GLY A 239 -7.93 -11.11 3.62
CA GLY A 239 -6.96 -12.21 3.61
C GLY A 239 -6.51 -12.67 4.98
N LEU A 240 -6.67 -11.89 6.05
CA LEU A 240 -6.54 -12.45 7.42
C LEU A 240 -7.46 -13.66 7.67
N ASN A 241 -8.58 -13.75 6.94
CA ASN A 241 -9.52 -14.87 7.01
C ASN A 241 -9.38 -15.84 5.82
N THR A 242 -9.17 -15.33 4.61
CA THR A 242 -9.22 -16.15 3.38
C THR A 242 -7.86 -16.68 2.95
N LEU A 243 -6.77 -16.01 3.31
CA LEU A 243 -5.40 -16.39 2.98
C LEU A 243 -4.43 -15.97 4.12
N PRO A 244 -4.60 -16.50 5.35
CA PRO A 244 -3.83 -16.05 6.49
C PRO A 244 -2.35 -16.38 6.31
N ARG A 245 -1.50 -15.35 6.29
CA ARG A 245 -0.04 -15.49 6.36
C ARG A 245 0.43 -15.26 7.79
N LEU A 246 0.88 -16.32 8.45
CA LEU A 246 1.36 -16.24 9.82
C LEU A 246 2.75 -15.59 9.88
N VAL A 247 2.86 -14.55 10.71
CA VAL A 247 4.13 -14.01 11.18
C VAL A 247 4.57 -14.83 12.38
N THR A 248 5.78 -15.38 12.34
CA THR A 248 6.37 -16.14 13.46
C THR A 248 7.71 -15.50 13.86
N PRO A 249 8.28 -15.83 15.04
CA PRO A 249 9.61 -15.34 15.42
C PRO A 249 10.74 -15.74 14.45
N LEU A 250 10.52 -16.76 13.62
CA LEU A 250 11.50 -17.25 12.63
C LEU A 250 11.19 -16.80 11.20
N GLU A 251 9.93 -16.46 10.93
CA GLU A 251 9.42 -16.13 9.60
C GLU A 251 8.62 -14.82 9.70
N PRO A 252 9.29 -13.65 9.57
CA PRO A 252 8.60 -12.38 9.47
C PRO A 252 7.82 -12.27 8.16
N LEU A 253 6.77 -11.45 8.15
CA LEU A 253 6.15 -11.03 6.90
C LEU A 253 7.02 -9.94 6.28
N GLU A 254 7.62 -10.22 5.13
CA GLU A 254 8.36 -9.24 4.33
C GLU A 254 7.67 -9.04 2.99
N THR A 255 7.58 -7.78 2.57
CA THR A 255 7.02 -7.37 1.28
C THR A 255 7.71 -6.10 0.74
N SER A 256 7.63 -5.88 -0.57
CA SER A 256 8.22 -4.71 -1.22
C SER A 256 7.47 -4.31 -2.49
N THR A 257 7.50 -3.02 -2.82
CA THR A 257 7.13 -2.51 -4.15
C THR A 257 8.20 -1.55 -4.66
N THR A 258 8.46 -1.60 -5.97
CA THR A 258 9.36 -0.68 -6.66
C THR A 258 8.57 0.06 -7.73
N TRP A 259 8.64 1.38 -7.70
CA TRP A 259 8.05 2.24 -8.70
C TRP A 259 9.17 2.82 -9.55
N THR A 260 9.21 2.47 -10.84
CA THR A 260 10.18 3.03 -11.78
C THR A 260 9.49 4.03 -12.70
N TRP A 261 10.22 5.00 -13.23
CA TRP A 261 9.64 6.00 -14.12
C TRP A 261 10.54 6.38 -15.29
N ARG A 262 9.89 6.85 -16.35
CA ARG A 262 10.54 7.48 -17.51
C ARG A 262 9.68 8.61 -18.05
N ARG A 263 10.33 9.60 -18.66
CA ARG A 263 9.65 10.67 -19.40
C ARG A 263 9.22 10.17 -20.78
N LEU A 264 8.13 10.76 -21.30
CA LEU A 264 7.56 10.46 -22.61
C LEU A 264 7.75 11.62 -23.60
#